data_AF-A0A7J4I9Z8-F1
#
_entry.id   AF-A0A7J4I9Z8-F1
#
_cell.length_a   1.000
_cell.length_b   1.000
_cell.length_c   1.000
_cell.angle_alpha   90.00
_cell.angle_beta   90.00
_cell.angle_gamma   90.00
#
_symmetry.space_group_name_H-M   'P 1'
#
loop_
_entity.id
_entity.type
_entity.pdbx_description
1 polymer ?
#
loop_
_entity_poly.entity_id
_entity_poly.type
_entity_poly.pdbx_seq_one_letter_code
_entity_poly.pdbx_strand_id
1 'polypeptide(L)'
;MGIIDFLLRRSTAYKLRKTYDKLREKADRIHNINERIEILRMLDQLDPSIVSFEEHQMSHYEKKKTKYYIESNMRKIRFLMDETKKKSKKDKKGNYLKDGSRSIR
;
A
#
# COMPACT_ATOMS: atom_id res chain seq x y z
N MET A 1 -2.69 -11.23 -31.34
CA MET A 1 -3.08 -10.58 -30.06
C MET A 1 -4.47 -10.01 -30.25
N GLY A 2 -5.49 -10.60 -29.60
CA GLY A 2 -6.90 -10.25 -29.84
C GLY A 2 -7.44 -9.14 -28.91
N ILE A 3 -8.58 -8.57 -29.27
CA ILE A 3 -9.29 -7.52 -28.50
C ILE A 3 -9.59 -7.98 -27.06
N ILE A 4 -9.86 -9.27 -26.86
CA ILE A 4 -10.13 -9.87 -25.54
C ILE A 4 -8.92 -9.74 -24.61
N ASP A 5 -7.71 -10.03 -25.09
CA ASP A 5 -6.48 -9.91 -24.30
C ASP A 5 -6.21 -8.46 -23.90
N PHE A 6 -6.51 -7.51 -24.80
CA PHE A 6 -6.40 -6.09 -24.54
C PHE A 6 -7.36 -5.63 -23.43
N LEU A 7 -8.63 -6.04 -23.51
CA LEU A 7 -9.65 -5.69 -22.51
C LEU A 7 -9.34 -6.32 -21.14
N LEU A 8 -8.93 -7.60 -21.11
CA LEU A 8 -8.54 -8.29 -19.87
C LEU A 8 -7.31 -7.64 -19.24
N ARG A 9 -6.29 -7.30 -20.03
CA ARG A 9 -5.11 -6.56 -19.54
C ARG A 9 -5.53 -5.21 -18.94
N ARG A 10 -6.33 -4.42 -19.65
CA ARG A 10 -6.76 -3.11 -19.17
C ARG A 10 -7.55 -3.21 -17.87
N SER A 11 -8.43 -4.21 -17.76
CA SER A 11 -9.19 -4.46 -16.53
C SER A 11 -8.30 -4.84 -15.32
N THR A 12 -7.24 -5.61 -15.54
CA THR A 12 -6.33 -6.05 -14.47
C THR A 12 -5.39 -4.94 -14.04
N ALA A 13 -4.85 -4.18 -15.00
CA ALA A 13 -4.07 -2.97 -14.72
C ALA A 13 -4.90 -1.95 -13.93
N TYR A 14 -6.15 -1.71 -14.35
CA TYR A 14 -7.08 -0.83 -13.64
C TYR A 14 -7.33 -1.26 -12.19
N LYS A 15 -7.48 -2.57 -11.92
CA LYS A 15 -7.62 -3.10 -10.55
C LYS A 15 -6.36 -2.83 -9.70
N LEU A 16 -5.17 -2.98 -10.29
CA LEU A 16 -3.91 -2.67 -9.61
C LEU A 16 -3.81 -1.18 -9.30
N ARG A 17 -4.07 -0.30 -10.28
CA ARG A 17 -4.09 1.16 -10.11
C ARG A 17 -5.06 1.59 -9.01
N LYS A 18 -6.30 1.12 -9.04
CA LYS A 18 -7.30 1.41 -8.01
C LYS A 18 -6.87 0.95 -6.62
N THR A 19 -6.14 -0.15 -6.52
CA THR A 19 -5.62 -0.65 -5.24
C THR A 19 -4.46 0.21 -4.75
N TYR A 20 -3.57 0.61 -5.65
CA TYR A 20 -2.49 1.54 -5.40
C TYR A 20 -3.01 2.87 -4.84
N ASP A 21 -3.95 3.51 -5.54
CA ASP A 21 -4.51 4.81 -5.15
C ASP A 21 -5.12 4.75 -3.75
N LYS A 22 -5.89 3.69 -3.47
CA LYS A 22 -6.47 3.44 -2.13
C LYS A 22 -5.42 3.27 -1.04
N LEU A 23 -4.27 2.65 -1.34
CA LEU A 23 -3.18 2.52 -0.37
C LEU A 23 -2.51 3.87 -0.14
N ARG A 24 -2.30 4.66 -1.20
CA ARG A 24 -1.72 6.01 -1.12
C ARG A 24 -2.60 6.95 -0.29
N GLU A 25 -3.90 7.02 -0.58
CA GLU A 25 -4.86 7.81 0.19
C GLU A 25 -4.87 7.43 1.69
N LYS A 26 -4.72 6.13 1.99
CA LYS A 26 -4.66 5.66 3.37
C LYS A 26 -3.32 5.98 4.02
N ALA A 27 -2.21 5.96 3.27
CA ALA A 27 -0.89 6.30 3.75
C ALA A 27 -0.80 7.79 4.10
N ASP A 28 -1.46 8.65 3.33
CA ASP A 28 -1.55 10.08 3.59
C ASP A 28 -2.23 10.43 4.92
N ARG A 29 -3.05 9.53 5.45
CA ARG A 29 -3.73 9.68 6.75
C ARG A 29 -2.89 9.19 7.94
N ILE A 30 -1.67 8.69 7.71
CA ILE A 30 -0.78 8.23 8.78
C ILE A 30 -0.17 9.45 9.48
N HIS A 31 -0.40 9.56 10.80
CA HIS A 31 0.08 10.69 11.60
C HIS A 31 1.60 10.66 11.83
N ASN A 32 2.21 9.48 11.95
CA ASN A 32 3.65 9.36 12.12
C ASN A 32 4.36 9.66 10.78
N ILE A 33 5.09 10.77 10.73
CA ILE A 33 5.75 11.27 9.51
C ILE A 33 6.76 10.26 8.97
N ASN A 34 7.57 9.63 9.83
CA ASN A 34 8.60 8.70 9.39
C ASN A 34 7.98 7.45 8.75
N GLU A 35 6.97 6.87 9.41
CA GLU A 35 6.26 5.70 8.89
C GLU A 35 5.49 6.04 7.61
N ARG A 36 4.88 7.23 7.54
CA ARG A 36 4.22 7.73 6.33
C ARG A 36 5.20 7.83 5.15
N ILE A 37 6.36 8.46 5.36
CA ILE A 37 7.37 8.65 4.31
C ILE A 37 7.89 7.30 3.81
N GLU A 38 8.16 6.35 4.72
CA GLU A 38 8.60 5.01 4.35
C GLU A 38 7.58 4.32 3.44
N ILE A 39 6.30 4.34 3.83
CA ILE A 39 5.22 3.73 3.06
C ILE A 39 5.03 4.42 1.71
N LEU A 40 5.09 5.75 1.66
CA LEU A 40 4.98 6.51 0.41
C LEU A 40 6.14 6.20 -0.54
N ARG A 41 7.38 6.08 -0.04
CA ARG A 41 8.53 5.68 -0.85
C ARG A 41 8.35 4.28 -1.46
N MET A 42 7.81 3.33 -0.70
CA MET A 42 7.50 2.00 -1.23
C MET A 42 6.41 2.04 -2.31
N LEU A 43 5.42 2.93 -2.18
CA LEU A 43 4.41 3.16 -3.21
C LEU A 43 5.04 3.82 -4.45
N ASP A 44 5.90 4.82 -4.30
CA ASP A 44 6.57 5.48 -5.43
C ASP A 44 7.42 4.49 -6.25
N GLN A 45 8.05 3.51 -5.61
CA GLN A 45 8.78 2.43 -6.29
C GLN A 45 7.88 1.49 -7.11
N LEU A 46 6.59 1.38 -6.77
CA LEU A 46 5.64 0.50 -7.45
C LEU A 46 5.02 1.13 -8.69
N ASP A 47 4.88 2.45 -8.72
CA ASP A 47 4.18 3.16 -9.80
C ASP A 47 4.75 2.84 -11.20
N PRO A 48 6.09 2.84 -11.42
CA PRO A 48 6.65 2.48 -12.72
C PRO A 48 6.31 1.05 -13.17
N SER A 49 6.19 0.12 -12.21
CA SER A 49 5.83 -1.27 -12.50
C SER A 49 4.36 -1.40 -12.91
N ILE A 50 3.47 -0.61 -12.30
CA ILE A 50 2.04 -0.57 -12.66
C ILE A 50 1.86 0.03 -14.05
N VAL A 51 2.53 1.15 -14.34
CA VAL A 51 2.52 1.80 -15.66
C VAL A 51 3.05 0.83 -16.73
N SER A 52 4.19 0.19 -16.47
CA SER A 52 4.75 -0.81 -17.38
C SER A 52 3.81 -1.99 -17.63
N PHE A 53 3.05 -2.41 -16.61
CA PHE A 53 2.07 -3.49 -16.74
C PHE A 53 0.86 -3.09 -17.60
N GLU A 54 0.46 -1.82 -17.53
CA GLU A 54 -0.64 -1.24 -18.29
C GLU A 54 -0.26 -1.01 -19.76
N GLU A 55 0.87 -0.36 -20.01
CA GLU A 55 1.21 0.21 -21.32
C GLU A 55 2.06 -0.74 -22.17
N HIS A 56 3.03 -1.45 -21.60
CA HIS A 56 4.01 -2.20 -22.39
C HIS A 56 3.49 -3.58 -22.80
N GLN A 57 3.73 -4.01 -24.05
CA GLN A 57 3.50 -5.38 -24.47
C GLN A 57 4.59 -6.32 -23.95
N MET A 58 4.31 -6.90 -22.78
CA MET A 58 5.15 -7.92 -22.14
C MET A 58 4.74 -9.33 -22.56
N SER A 59 5.71 -10.25 -22.58
CA SER A 59 5.44 -11.69 -22.70
C SER A 59 4.56 -12.19 -21.55
N HIS A 60 3.95 -13.38 -21.70
CA HIS A 60 3.07 -13.92 -20.67
C HIS A 60 3.81 -14.15 -19.33
N TYR A 61 5.06 -14.58 -19.40
CA TYR A 61 5.93 -14.78 -18.24
C TYR A 61 6.24 -13.46 -17.53
N GLU A 62 6.64 -12.43 -18.27
CA GLU A 62 6.92 -11.10 -17.72
C GLU A 62 5.67 -10.48 -17.09
N LYS A 63 4.51 -10.57 -17.75
CA LYS A 63 3.23 -10.14 -17.17
C LYS A 63 2.99 -10.79 -15.81
N LYS A 64 3.19 -12.10 -15.70
CA LYS A 64 2.97 -12.84 -14.44
C LYS A 64 3.96 -12.41 -13.37
N LYS A 65 5.24 -12.25 -13.73
CA LYS A 65 6.30 -11.79 -12.82
C LYS A 65 6.05 -10.38 -12.31
N THR A 66 5.75 -9.43 -13.20
CA THR A 66 5.45 -8.03 -12.86
C THR A 66 4.21 -7.93 -12.00
N LYS A 67 3.13 -8.65 -12.34
CA LYS A 67 1.91 -8.71 -11.52
C LYS A 67 2.21 -9.21 -10.11
N TYR A 68 2.93 -10.32 -9.99
CA TYR A 68 3.28 -10.90 -8.68
C TYR A 68 4.13 -9.93 -7.85
N TYR A 69 5.10 -9.26 -8.48
CA TYR A 69 5.91 -8.24 -7.84
C TYR A 69 5.04 -7.09 -7.28
N ILE A 70 4.12 -6.56 -8.09
CA ILE A 70 3.21 -5.48 -7.68
C ILE A 70 2.34 -5.94 -6.50
N GLU A 71 1.67 -7.08 -6.63
CA GLU A 71 0.77 -7.62 -5.60
C GLU A 71 1.50 -7.92 -4.28
N SER A 72 2.71 -8.48 -4.37
CA SER A 72 3.52 -8.79 -3.19
C SER A 72 3.90 -7.53 -2.41
N ASN A 73 4.37 -6.50 -3.10
CA ASN A 73 4.72 -5.23 -2.46
C ASN A 73 3.48 -4.51 -1.91
N MET A 74 2.35 -4.53 -2.61
CA MET A 74 1.08 -4.00 -2.08
C MET A 74 0.64 -4.71 -0.79
N ARG A 75 0.84 -6.04 -0.69
CA ARG A 75 0.58 -6.79 0.55
C ARG A 75 1.53 -6.35 1.67
N LYS A 76 2.82 -6.20 1.38
CA LYS A 76 3.82 -5.72 2.34
C LYS A 76 3.48 -4.32 2.86
N ILE A 77 3.11 -3.40 1.97
CA ILE A 77 2.68 -2.05 2.33
C ILE A 77 1.44 -2.10 3.24
N ARG A 78 0.43 -2.90 2.88
CA ARG A 78 -0.78 -3.05 3.71
C ARG A 78 -0.45 -3.55 5.12
N PHE A 79 0.44 -4.55 5.22
CA PHE A 79 0.90 -5.07 6.50
C PHE A 79 1.57 -3.98 7.35
N LEU A 80 2.50 -3.20 6.76
CA LEU A 80 3.15 -2.09 7.45
C LEU A 80 2.12 -1.06 7.92
N MET A 81 1.16 -0.68 7.07
CA MET A 81 0.09 0.25 7.44
C MET A 81 -0.78 -0.25 8.60
N ASP A 82 -0.99 -1.56 8.71
CA ASP A 82 -1.74 -2.12 9.83
C ASP A 82 -0.91 -2.12 11.13
N GLU A 83 0.40 -2.34 11.04
CA GLU A 83 1.32 -2.24 12.18
C GLU A 83 1.43 -0.80 12.71
N THR A 84 1.56 0.20 11.82
CA THR A 84 1.59 1.63 12.21
C THR A 84 0.33 2.04 12.97
N LYS A 85 -0.85 1.57 12.52
CA LYS A 85 -2.13 1.80 13.22
C LYS A 85 -2.19 1.14 14.59
N LYS A 86 -1.64 -0.07 14.74
CA LYS A 86 -1.60 -0.78 16.03
C LYS A 86 -0.72 -0.04 17.04
N LYS A 87 0.46 0.44 16.61
CA LYS A 87 1.36 1.25 17.46
C LYS A 87 0.66 2.51 17.96
N SER A 88 0.03 3.27 17.05
CA SER A 88 -0.73 4.48 17.41
C SER A 88 -1.83 4.22 18.44
N LYS A 89 -2.51 3.05 18.39
CA LYS A 89 -3.52 2.66 19.40
C LYS A 89 -2.92 2.31 20.76
N LYS A 90 -1.75 1.66 20.79
CA LYS A 90 -1.03 1.33 22.04
C LYS A 90 -0.58 2.60 22.76
N ASP A 91 -0.02 3.55 22.03
CA ASP A 91 0.45 4.82 22.59
C ASP A 91 -0.71 5.61 23.22
N LYS A 92 -1.88 5.62 22.57
CA LYS A 92 -3.09 6.22 23.14
C LYS A 92 -3.55 5.52 24.42
N LYS A 93 -3.58 4.19 24.47
CA LYS A 93 -3.99 3.44 25.69
C LYS A 93 -3.01 3.56 26.85
N GLY A 94 -1.72 3.69 26.58
CA GLY A 94 -0.68 3.86 27.61
C GLY A 94 -0.77 5.19 28.36
N ASN A 95 -1.23 6.25 27.68
CA ASN A 95 -1.37 7.57 28.31
C ASN A 95 -2.57 7.65 29.28
N TYR A 96 -3.71 7.01 28.97
CA TYR A 96 -4.86 7.00 29.89
C TYR A 96 -4.57 6.33 31.25
N LEU A 97 -3.60 5.41 31.31
CA LEU A 97 -3.23 4.73 32.56
C LEU A 97 -2.24 5.54 33.41
N LYS A 98 -1.57 6.55 32.85
CA LYS A 98 -0.63 7.42 33.60
C LYS A 98 -1.31 8.64 34.22
N ASP A 99 -2.39 9.12 33.62
CA ASP A 99 -3.10 10.31 34.11
C ASP A 99 -4.09 10.01 35.25
N GLY A 100 -4.51 8.75 35.42
CA GLY A 100 -5.40 8.33 36.51
C GLY A 100 -4.73 8.12 37.89
N SER A 101 -3.39 8.14 37.96
CA SER A 101 -2.63 7.72 39.15
C SER A 101 -2.04 8.88 39.96
N ARG A 102 -2.36 10.15 39.64
CA ARG A 102 -1.80 11.35 40.29
C ARG A 102 -2.78 12.11 41.20
N SER A 103 -3.75 11.41 41.79
CA SER A 103 -4.71 12.03 42.72
C SER A 103 -5.10 11.07 43.85
N ILE A 104 -4.14 10.71 44.69
CA ILE A 104 -4.46 10.38 46.09
C ILE A 104 -3.43 11.15 46.92
N ARG A 105 -3.89 12.30 47.40
CA ARG A 105 -3.21 13.16 48.36
C ARG A 105 -3.78 12.85 49.73
#